data_AF-A0A3S0DM05-F1
#
_entry.id   AF-A0A3S0DM05-F1
#
_cell.length_a   1.000
_cell.length_b   1.000
_cell.length_c   1.000
_cell.angle_alpha   90.00
_cell.angle_beta   90.00
_cell.angle_gamma   90.00
#
_symmetry.space_group_name_H-M   'P 1'
#
loop_
_entity.id
_entity.type
_entity.pdbx_description
1 polymer ?
#
loop_
_entity_poly.entity_id
_entity_poly.type
_entity_poly.pdbx_seq_one_letter_code
_entity_poly.pdbx_strand_id
1 'polypeptide(L)'
;MTEIRTVTTLTAKRDEIASSIAKYERKLAQARADLAHVNACITIFEASGETDTMASYVDVHRLFKRGEPMKLCKEALTSGPKNTRELALHVMTAKGLDTGDKVLAKSVTLTLVHALRMQCQRGCLKDGGKVKGVRIWVLPGHNEPALC
;
A
#
# COMPACT_ATOMS: atom_id res chain seq x y z
N MET A 1 36.22 -25.18 42.53
CA MET A 1 36.86 -25.46 41.22
C MET A 1 35.86 -25.44 40.05
N THR A 2 34.61 -25.88 40.24
CA THR A 2 33.55 -25.94 39.22
C THR A 2 33.01 -24.57 38.76
N GLU A 3 32.90 -23.60 39.67
CA GLU A 3 32.36 -22.25 39.38
C GLU A 3 33.26 -21.42 38.46
N ILE A 4 34.58 -21.58 38.55
CA ILE A 4 35.54 -20.89 37.67
C ILE A 4 35.35 -21.37 36.22
N ARG A 5 35.03 -22.66 36.04
CA ARG A 5 34.82 -23.26 34.72
C ARG A 5 33.49 -22.81 34.09
N THR A 6 32.44 -22.59 34.89
CA THR A 6 31.15 -22.08 34.39
C THR A 6 31.26 -20.61 33.98
N VAL A 7 31.89 -19.76 34.80
CA VAL A 7 32.10 -18.33 34.48
C VAL A 7 32.95 -18.17 33.20
N THR A 8 34.00 -18.98 33.04
CA THR A 8 34.84 -18.95 31.83
C THR A 8 34.04 -19.33 30.57
N THR A 9 33.20 -20.37 30.67
CA THR A 9 32.35 -20.83 29.56
C THR A 9 31.32 -19.77 29.18
N LEU A 10 30.67 -19.13 30.16
CA LEU A 10 29.71 -18.05 29.92
C LEU A 10 30.37 -16.82 29.32
N THR A 11 31.58 -16.47 29.76
CA THR A 11 32.35 -15.36 29.20
C THR A 11 32.69 -15.61 27.73
N ALA A 12 33.17 -16.81 27.40
CA ALA A 12 33.44 -17.20 26.02
C ALA A 12 32.17 -17.14 25.15
N LYS A 13 31.01 -17.60 25.67
CA LYS A 13 29.74 -17.52 24.94
C LYS A 13 29.26 -16.08 24.74
N ARG A 14 29.43 -15.22 25.74
CA ARG A 14 29.13 -13.79 25.63
C ARG A 14 29.93 -13.15 24.49
N ASP A 15 31.22 -13.45 24.41
CA ASP A 15 32.10 -12.86 23.40
C ASP A 15 31.79 -13.38 21.99
N GLU A 16 31.38 -14.64 21.87
CA GLU A 16 30.86 -15.23 20.62
C GLU A 16 29.56 -14.54 20.16
N ILE A 17 28.63 -14.28 21.10
CA ILE A 17 27.38 -13.57 20.82
C ILE A 17 27.68 -12.13 20.39
N ALA A 18 28.53 -11.40 21.11
CA ALA A 18 28.92 -10.04 20.77
C ALA A 18 29.56 -9.96 19.37
N SER A 19 30.43 -10.91 19.04
CA SER A 19 31.06 -11.02 17.71
C SER A 19 30.02 -11.30 16.62
N SER A 20 29.03 -12.14 16.91
CA SER A 20 27.94 -12.45 15.99
C SER A 20 27.05 -11.23 15.74
N ILE A 21 26.71 -10.45 16.77
CA ILE A 21 25.95 -9.20 16.64
C ILE A 21 26.69 -8.24 15.72
N ALA A 22 27.98 -7.97 15.98
CA ALA A 22 28.78 -7.08 15.14
C ALA A 22 28.83 -7.53 13.68
N LYS A 23 28.88 -8.85 13.43
CA LYS A 23 28.82 -9.42 12.07
C LYS A 23 27.46 -9.17 11.40
N TYR A 24 26.35 -9.36 12.12
CA TYR A 24 25.02 -9.13 11.58
C TYR A 24 24.74 -7.66 11.31
N GLU A 25 25.21 -6.76 12.17
CA GLU A 25 25.10 -5.31 11.95
C GLU A 25 25.82 -4.87 10.67
N ARG A 26 27.01 -5.39 10.40
CA ARG A 26 27.71 -5.14 9.12
C ARG A 26 26.93 -5.65 7.92
N LYS A 27 26.35 -6.86 8.02
CA LYS A 27 25.48 -7.40 6.95
C LYS A 27 24.23 -6.55 6.74
N LEU A 28 23.63 -6.04 7.82
CA LEU A 28 22.48 -5.14 7.75
C LEU A 28 22.85 -3.82 7.08
N ALA A 29 24.01 -3.25 7.42
CA ALA A 29 24.53 -2.04 6.80
C ALA A 29 24.76 -2.25 5.29
N GLN A 30 25.36 -3.38 4.90
CA GLN A 30 25.55 -3.74 3.50
C GLN A 30 24.21 -3.86 2.76
N ALA A 31 23.27 -4.64 3.29
CA ALA A 31 21.96 -4.82 2.65
C ALA A 31 21.18 -3.49 2.51
N ARG A 32 21.33 -2.56 3.47
CA ARG A 32 20.76 -1.22 3.37
C ARG A 32 21.41 -0.40 2.25
N ALA A 33 22.73 -0.49 2.08
CA ALA A 33 23.43 0.17 0.99
C ALA A 33 23.02 -0.42 -0.37
N ASP A 34 22.91 -1.74 -0.48
CA ASP A 34 22.47 -2.43 -1.70
C ASP A 34 21.04 -2.02 -2.07
N LEU A 35 20.13 -1.96 -1.08
CA LEU A 35 18.76 -1.50 -1.29
C LEU A 35 18.70 -0.03 -1.74
N ALA A 36 19.51 0.84 -1.12
CA ALA A 36 19.59 2.24 -1.54
C ALA A 36 20.09 2.37 -2.99
N HIS A 37 21.09 1.57 -3.37
CA HIS A 37 21.61 1.53 -4.73
C HIS A 37 20.55 1.06 -5.74
N VAL A 38 19.83 -0.03 -5.44
CA VAL A 38 18.73 -0.52 -6.30
C VAL A 38 17.65 0.54 -6.45
N ASN A 39 17.23 1.19 -5.36
CA ASN A 39 16.25 2.28 -5.41
C ASN A 39 16.73 3.48 -6.23
N ALA A 40 18.02 3.82 -6.14
CA ALA A 40 18.60 4.88 -6.95
C ALA A 40 18.59 4.50 -8.44
N CYS A 41 18.94 3.27 -8.81
CA CYS A 41 18.82 2.78 -10.17
C CYS A 41 17.38 2.82 -10.68
N ILE A 42 16.41 2.35 -9.89
CA ILE A 42 14.98 2.46 -10.22
C ILE A 42 14.61 3.91 -10.50
N THR A 43 15.01 4.84 -9.63
CA THR A 43 14.73 6.27 -9.80
C THR A 43 15.37 6.83 -11.07
N ILE A 44 16.59 6.43 -11.41
CA ILE A 44 17.28 6.86 -12.64
C ILE A 44 16.53 6.34 -13.88
N PHE A 45 16.14 5.07 -13.91
CA PHE A 45 15.37 4.51 -15.01
C PHE A 45 13.97 5.12 -15.12
N GLU A 46 13.30 5.38 -13.99
CA GLU A 46 12.02 6.10 -13.94
C GLU A 46 12.14 7.56 -14.43
N ALA A 47 13.25 8.24 -14.10
CA ALA A 47 13.48 9.63 -14.50
C ALA A 47 13.93 9.79 -15.96
N SER A 48 14.54 8.75 -16.54
CA SER A 48 15.12 8.80 -17.89
C SER A 48 14.11 8.56 -19.01
N GLY A 49 12.83 8.30 -18.71
CA GLY A 49 11.72 8.46 -19.66
C GLY A 49 11.74 7.58 -20.92
N GLU A 50 12.62 6.59 -21.03
CA GLU A 50 12.60 5.58 -22.09
C GLU A 50 12.46 4.20 -21.47
N THR A 51 11.22 3.72 -21.36
CA THR A 51 10.97 2.28 -21.17
C THR A 51 9.61 1.93 -21.75
N ASP A 52 9.62 1.62 -23.03
CA ASP A 52 8.48 1.15 -23.83
C ASP A 52 7.97 -0.25 -23.40
N THR A 53 8.66 -0.99 -22.52
CA THR A 53 8.30 -2.41 -22.30
C THR A 53 8.59 -2.98 -20.91
N MET A 54 8.37 -2.24 -19.82
CA MET A 54 8.26 -2.91 -18.52
C MET A 54 7.26 -2.16 -17.66
N ALA A 55 6.05 -2.74 -17.53
CA ALA A 55 4.95 -2.22 -16.74
C ALA A 55 5.47 -1.76 -15.38
N SER A 56 5.66 -0.45 -15.28
CA SER A 56 6.15 0.21 -14.08
C SER A 56 5.26 -0.25 -12.94
N TYR A 57 5.85 -0.82 -11.91
CA TYR A 57 5.14 -1.01 -10.66
C TYR A 57 4.96 0.38 -10.07
N VAL A 58 4.01 1.13 -10.61
CA VAL A 58 3.80 2.53 -10.26
C VAL A 58 3.48 2.53 -8.78
N ASP A 59 4.31 3.21 -7.99
CA ASP A 59 4.02 3.41 -6.59
C ASP A 59 2.69 4.17 -6.49
N VAL A 60 1.62 3.42 -6.21
CA VAL A 60 0.26 3.92 -6.09
C VAL A 60 0.18 5.04 -5.05
N HIS A 61 1.10 5.06 -4.08
CA HIS A 61 1.18 6.14 -3.09
C HIS A 61 1.80 7.42 -3.64
N ARG A 62 2.67 7.35 -4.66
CA ARG A 62 3.21 8.54 -5.36
C ARG A 62 2.26 9.06 -6.43
N LEU A 63 1.40 8.21 -6.98
CA LEU A 63 0.39 8.59 -7.98
C LEU A 63 -0.64 9.58 -7.44
N PHE A 64 -1.03 9.45 -6.18
CA PHE A 64 -2.11 10.23 -5.59
C PHE A 64 -1.61 11.20 -4.54
N LYS A 65 -1.98 12.48 -4.66
CA LYS A 65 -1.79 13.47 -3.60
C LYS A 65 -2.61 13.06 -2.37
N ARG A 66 -2.17 13.49 -1.18
CA ARG A 66 -2.86 13.18 0.08
C ARG A 66 -4.34 13.56 0.00
N GLY A 67 -5.23 12.59 0.12
CA GLY A 67 -6.69 12.79 0.11
C GLY A 67 -7.33 12.91 -1.29
N GLU A 68 -6.54 13.01 -2.35
CA GLU A 68 -7.01 13.03 -3.75
C GLU A 68 -7.88 11.82 -4.13
N PRO A 69 -7.49 10.55 -3.82
CA PRO A 69 -8.25 9.40 -4.29
C PRO A 69 -9.60 9.32 -3.56
N MET A 70 -9.67 9.79 -2.32
CA MET A 70 -10.93 9.86 -1.58
C MET A 70 -11.85 10.95 -2.11
N LYS A 71 -11.32 12.09 -2.58
CA LYS A 71 -12.11 13.14 -3.22
C LYS A 71 -12.76 12.62 -4.50
N LEU A 72 -11.99 11.95 -5.35
CA LEU A 72 -12.48 11.32 -6.58
C LEU A 72 -13.50 10.21 -6.31
N CYS A 73 -13.29 9.38 -5.28
CA CYS A 73 -14.28 8.39 -4.88
C CYS A 73 -15.60 9.03 -4.42
N LYS A 74 -15.55 10.13 -3.67
CA LYS A 74 -16.77 10.83 -3.23
C LYS A 74 -17.53 11.46 -4.40
N GLU A 75 -16.81 12.04 -5.35
CA GLU A 75 -17.36 12.57 -6.60
C GLU A 75 -18.01 11.45 -7.43
N ALA A 76 -17.35 10.30 -7.58
CA ALA A 76 -17.94 9.15 -8.26
C ALA A 76 -19.21 8.63 -7.56
N LEU A 77 -19.30 8.76 -6.23
CA LEU A 77 -20.46 8.32 -5.45
C LEU A 77 -21.64 9.30 -5.47
N THR A 78 -21.48 10.54 -5.97
CA THR A 78 -22.64 11.44 -6.15
C THR A 78 -23.55 10.98 -7.28
N SER A 79 -23.03 10.21 -8.24
CA SER A 79 -23.82 9.62 -9.33
C SER A 79 -24.57 8.34 -8.89
N GLY A 80 -24.46 7.93 -7.63
CA GLY A 80 -25.11 6.74 -7.07
C GLY A 80 -24.14 5.71 -6.48
N PRO A 81 -24.68 4.61 -5.92
CA PRO A 81 -23.90 3.56 -5.28
C PRO A 81 -22.93 2.88 -6.25
N LYS A 82 -21.67 2.71 -5.84
CA LYS A 82 -20.63 2.04 -6.66
C LYS A 82 -19.84 1.03 -5.86
N ASN A 83 -19.33 0.00 -6.56
CA ASN A 83 -18.42 -0.97 -5.96
C ASN A 83 -16.96 -0.49 -6.01
N THR A 84 -16.08 -1.13 -5.24
CA THR A 84 -14.66 -0.72 -5.17
C THR A 84 -13.94 -0.77 -6.52
N ARG A 85 -14.31 -1.69 -7.42
CA ARG A 85 -13.68 -1.82 -8.74
C ARG A 85 -14.09 -0.68 -9.67
N GLU A 86 -15.37 -0.30 -9.66
CA GLU A 86 -15.89 0.86 -10.39
C GLU A 86 -15.25 2.15 -9.89
N LEU A 87 -15.07 2.29 -8.57
CA LEU A 87 -14.37 3.42 -7.98
C LEU A 87 -12.90 3.46 -8.39
N ALA A 88 -12.21 2.32 -8.43
CA ALA A 88 -10.83 2.23 -8.90
C ALA A 88 -10.70 2.65 -10.36
N LEU A 89 -11.59 2.16 -11.23
CA LEU A 89 -11.62 2.55 -12.64
C LEU A 89 -11.87 4.06 -12.79
N HIS A 90 -12.84 4.62 -12.06
CA HIS A 90 -13.11 6.05 -12.10
C HIS A 90 -11.90 6.89 -11.66
N VAL A 91 -11.21 6.46 -10.59
CA VAL A 91 -9.99 7.11 -10.10
C VAL A 91 -8.86 7.03 -11.14
N MET A 92 -8.71 5.88 -11.82
CA MET A 92 -7.74 5.71 -12.89
C MET A 92 -8.05 6.60 -14.10
N THR A 93 -9.30 6.63 -14.56
CA THR A 93 -9.74 7.48 -15.67
C THR A 93 -9.54 8.96 -15.35
N ALA A 94 -9.93 9.40 -14.15
CA ALA A 94 -9.77 10.79 -13.73
C ALA A 94 -8.30 11.24 -13.66
N LYS A 95 -7.38 10.28 -13.44
CA LYS A 95 -5.94 10.54 -13.40
C LYS A 95 -5.25 10.39 -14.75
N GLY A 96 -5.95 9.89 -15.78
CA GLY A 96 -5.37 9.59 -17.09
C GLY A 96 -4.51 8.33 -17.10
N LEU A 97 -4.75 7.39 -16.17
CA LEU A 97 -4.05 6.11 -16.11
C LEU A 97 -4.68 5.10 -17.08
N ASP A 98 -3.87 4.17 -17.60
CA ASP A 98 -4.37 3.13 -18.48
C ASP A 98 -5.31 2.17 -17.74
N THR A 99 -6.60 2.25 -18.07
CA THR A 99 -7.64 1.37 -17.54
C THR A 99 -7.55 -0.08 -18.06
N GLY A 100 -6.76 -0.33 -19.11
CA GLY A 100 -6.46 -1.65 -19.66
C GLY A 100 -5.46 -2.43 -18.81
N ASP A 101 -4.62 -1.74 -18.02
CA ASP A 101 -3.66 -2.37 -17.12
C ASP A 101 -4.35 -3.01 -15.91
N LYS A 102 -4.53 -4.33 -15.98
CA LYS A 102 -5.17 -5.13 -14.93
C LYS A 102 -4.36 -5.18 -13.65
N VAL A 103 -3.03 -5.05 -13.72
CA VAL A 103 -2.14 -5.10 -12.54
C VAL A 103 -2.28 -3.78 -11.78
N LEU A 104 -2.22 -2.65 -12.49
CA LEU A 104 -2.46 -1.32 -11.92
C LEU A 104 -3.88 -1.19 -11.37
N ALA A 105 -4.90 -1.66 -12.09
CA ALA A 105 -6.27 -1.65 -11.61
C ALA A 105 -6.45 -2.44 -10.31
N LYS A 106 -5.75 -3.59 -10.17
CA LYS A 106 -5.79 -4.40 -8.96
C LYS A 106 -5.08 -3.71 -7.79
N SER A 107 -3.93 -3.09 -8.02
CA SER A 107 -3.18 -2.38 -6.97
C SER A 107 -3.97 -1.16 -6.45
N VAL A 108 -4.53 -0.35 -7.35
CA VAL A 108 -5.41 0.79 -7.01
C VAL A 108 -6.65 0.30 -6.24
N THR A 109 -7.28 -0.79 -6.69
CA THR A 109 -8.44 -1.38 -5.99
C THR A 109 -8.10 -1.76 -4.54
N LEU A 110 -6.98 -2.47 -4.30
CA LEU A 110 -6.58 -2.89 -2.95
C LEU A 110 -6.31 -1.70 -2.03
N THR A 111 -5.63 -0.67 -2.53
CA THR A 111 -5.38 0.57 -1.78
C THR A 111 -6.70 1.28 -1.42
N LEU A 112 -7.64 1.34 -2.37
CA LEU A 112 -8.95 1.92 -2.13
C LEU A 112 -9.79 1.11 -1.14
N VAL A 113 -9.71 -0.24 -1.14
CA VAL A 113 -10.43 -1.07 -0.16
C VAL A 113 -10.08 -0.65 1.27
N HIS A 114 -8.78 -0.48 1.57
CA HIS A 114 -8.35 -0.07 2.91
C HIS A 114 -8.81 1.36 3.23
N ALA A 115 -8.62 2.31 2.30
CA ALA A 115 -9.01 3.70 2.49
C ALA A 115 -10.54 3.89 2.70
N LEU A 116 -11.36 3.17 1.91
CA LEU A 116 -12.83 3.20 2.01
C LEU A 116 -13.30 2.58 3.33
N ARG A 117 -12.69 1.47 3.77
CA ARG A 117 -12.98 0.87 5.07
C ARG A 117 -12.69 1.82 6.23
N MET A 118 -11.54 2.50 6.20
CA MET A 118 -11.18 3.50 7.20
C MET A 118 -12.15 4.69 7.22
N GLN A 119 -12.63 5.14 6.05
CA GLN A 119 -13.63 6.21 6.00
C GLN A 119 -15.04 5.79 6.39
N CYS A 120 -15.40 4.52 6.18
CA CYS A 120 -16.63 3.97 6.72
C CYS A 120 -16.60 3.95 8.25
N GLN A 121 -15.48 3.56 8.85
CA GLN A 121 -15.30 3.58 10.31
C GLN A 121 -15.37 5.00 10.88
N ARG A 122 -14.94 6.01 10.11
CA ARG A 122 -15.01 7.43 10.47
C ARG A 122 -16.37 8.07 10.16
N GLY A 123 -17.37 7.30 9.71
CA GLY A 123 -18.72 7.80 9.39
C GLY A 123 -18.81 8.65 8.12
N CYS A 124 -17.73 8.79 7.35
CA CYS A 124 -17.70 9.58 6.11
C CYS A 124 -18.31 8.86 4.91
N LEU A 125 -18.47 7.54 5.00
CA LEU A 125 -19.07 6.65 3.99
C LEU A 125 -19.95 5.62 4.70
N LYS A 126 -20.99 5.14 4.02
CA LYS A 126 -21.82 4.02 4.49
C LYS A 126 -21.55 2.76 3.65
N ASP A 127 -21.56 1.61 4.32
CA ASP A 127 -21.60 0.31 3.66
C ASP A 127 -23.02 0.10 3.11
N GLY A 128 -23.17 0.10 1.79
CA GLY A 128 -24.43 -0.13 1.08
C GLY A 128 -24.81 -1.61 0.98
N GLY A 129 -24.06 -2.50 1.64
CA GLY A 129 -24.26 -3.94 1.60
C GLY A 129 -23.43 -4.62 0.52
N LYS A 130 -23.79 -5.87 0.22
CA LYS A 130 -23.14 -6.69 -0.81
C LYS A 130 -24.11 -6.99 -1.93
N VAL A 131 -23.74 -6.64 -3.16
CA VAL A 131 -24.47 -7.03 -4.37
C VAL A 131 -23.59 -8.00 -5.14
N LYS A 132 -24.09 -9.20 -5.44
CA LYS A 132 -23.34 -10.27 -6.13
C LYS A 132 -21.97 -10.57 -5.49
N GLY A 133 -21.90 -10.52 -4.15
CA GLY A 133 -20.68 -10.79 -3.38
C GLY A 133 -19.69 -9.62 -3.27
N VAL A 134 -19.94 -8.48 -3.93
CA VAL A 134 -19.06 -7.30 -3.91
C VAL A 134 -19.67 -6.21 -3.02
N ARG A 135 -18.82 -5.55 -2.20
CA ARG A 135 -19.25 -4.47 -1.31
C ARG A 135 -19.55 -3.20 -2.11
N ILE A 136 -20.69 -2.60 -1.80
CA ILE A 136 -21.15 -1.34 -2.38
C ILE A 136 -20.94 -0.21 -1.37
N TRP A 137 -20.47 0.94 -1.84
CA TRP A 137 -20.25 2.12 -1.02
C TRP A 137 -21.26 3.20 -1.37
N VAL A 138 -21.72 3.94 -0.36
CA VAL A 138 -22.72 5.01 -0.51
C VAL A 138 -22.31 6.21 0.34
N LEU A 139 -22.64 7.42 -0.13
CA LEU A 139 -22.48 8.64 0.68
C LEU A 139 -23.52 8.69 1.82
N PRO A 140 -23.13 9.11 3.03
CA PRO A 140 -24.07 9.32 4.12
C PRO A 140 -25.00 10.49 3.75
N GLY A 141 -26.26 10.18 3.43
CA GLY A 141 -27.27 11.15 2.99
C GLY A 141 -28.00 10.76 1.70
N HIS A 142 -27.55 9.73 0.97
CA HIS A 142 -28.23 9.24 -0.23
C HIS A 142 -29.14 8.01 0.02
N ASN A 143 -29.42 7.72 1.30
CA ASN A 143 -30.37 6.67 1.69
C ASN A 143 -31.41 7.27 2.63
N GLU A 144 -32.33 8.03 2.04
CA GLU A 144 -33.68 8.19 2.55
C GLU A 144 -34.55 7.34 1.61
N PRO A 145 -34.93 6.10 1.98
CA PRO A 145 -35.99 5.42 1.27
C PRO A 145 -37.26 6.23 1.53
N ALA A 146 -37.83 6.80 0.48
CA ALA A 146 -39.21 7.24 0.50
C ALA A 146 -40.08 6.03 0.86
N LEU A 147 -40.49 5.97 2.13
CA LEU A 147 -41.58 5.13 2.58
C LEU A 147 -42.87 5.72 2.00
N CYS A 148 -43.42 5.04 1.00
CA CYS A 148 -44.84 5.05 0.65
C CYS A 148 -45.28 3.60 0.57
#